data_AF-A0A3B9BJS5-F1
#
_entry.id   AF-A0A3B9BJS5-F1
#
_cell.length_a   1.000
_cell.length_b   1.000
_cell.length_c   1.000
_cell.angle_alpha   90.00
_cell.angle_beta   90.00
_cell.angle_gamma   90.00
#
_symmetry.space_group_name_H-M   'P 1'
#
loop_
_entity.id
_entity.type
_entity.pdbx_description
1 polymer ?
#
loop_
_entity_poly.entity_id
_entity_poly.type
_entity_poly.pdbx_seq_one_letter_code
_entity_poly.pdbx_strand_id
1 'polypeptide(L)' 'ALARAIIAEFEKPENAGKGVVTVDGKMTELLHAEIAKRTVAIADAIKELEAA' A
#
# COMPACT_ATOMS: atom_id res chain seq x y z
N ALA A 1 -5.19 7.34 -3.18
CA ALA A 1 -5.23 6.40 -4.32
C ALA A 1 -3.96 5.55 -4.39
N LEU A 2 -2.77 6.16 -4.55
CA LEU A 2 -1.49 5.45 -4.73
C LEU A 2 -1.14 4.46 -3.61
N ALA A 3 -1.27 4.83 -2.33
CA ALA A 3 -0.95 3.92 -1.21
C ALA A 3 -1.75 2.59 -1.29
N ARG A 4 -3.04 2.67 -1.60
CA ARG A 4 -3.88 1.46 -1.78
C ARG A 4 -3.48 0.66 -3.00
N ALA A 5 -3.06 1.32 -4.09
CA ALA A 5 -2.57 0.64 -5.29
C ALA A 5 -1.26 -0.12 -5.04
N ILE A 6 -0.31 0.48 -4.30
CA ILE A 6 0.94 -0.18 -3.91
C ILE A 6 0.63 -1.43 -3.09
N ILE A 7 -0.23 -1.33 -2.08
CA ILE A 7 -0.62 -2.48 -1.24
C ILE A 7 -1.20 -3.60 -2.11
N ALA A 8 -2.18 -3.26 -2.97
CA ALA A 8 -2.84 -4.22 -3.84
C ALA A 8 -1.85 -4.91 -4.80
N GLU A 9 -0.87 -4.19 -5.33
CA GLU A 9 0.15 -4.77 -6.22
C GLU A 9 1.04 -5.78 -5.48
N PHE A 10 1.44 -5.49 -4.25
CA PHE A 10 2.26 -6.39 -3.43
C PHE A 10 1.48 -7.61 -2.90
N GLU A 11 0.16 -7.51 -2.77
CA GLU A 11 -0.72 -8.62 -2.34
C GLU A 11 -1.01 -9.63 -3.46
N LYS A 12 -0.63 -9.32 -4.70
CA LYS A 12 -0.80 -10.27 -5.81
C LYS A 12 0.07 -11.52 -5.59
N PRO A 13 -0.46 -12.74 -5.82
CA PRO A 13 0.31 -13.98 -5.68
C PRO A 13 1.61 -13.99 -6.51
N GLU A 14 1.54 -13.41 -7.71
CA GLU A 14 2.67 -13.27 -8.64
C GLU A 14 3.78 -12.32 -8.16
N ASN A 15 3.51 -11.50 -7.13
CA ASN A 15 4.46 -10.60 -6.49
C ASN A 15 4.87 -11.08 -5.08
N ALA A 16 4.37 -12.23 -4.63
CA ALA A 16 4.72 -12.79 -3.33
C ALA A 16 6.24 -13.02 -3.22
N GLY A 17 6.83 -12.53 -2.12
CA GLY A 17 8.25 -12.68 -1.84
C GLY A 17 9.17 -11.75 -2.64
N LYS A 18 8.65 -10.87 -3.52
CA LYS A 18 9.48 -9.88 -4.22
C LYS A 18 9.82 -8.70 -3.31
N GLY A 19 11.08 -8.28 -3.33
CA GLY A 19 11.53 -7.06 -2.64
C GLY A 19 11.16 -5.77 -3.39
N VAL A 20 10.91 -5.87 -4.70
CA VAL A 20 10.50 -4.74 -5.56
C VAL A 20 9.44 -5.20 -6.56
N VAL A 21 8.47 -4.33 -6.86
CA VAL A 21 7.43 -4.53 -7.87
C VAL A 21 7.27 -3.27 -8.70
N THR A 22 6.66 -3.37 -9.88
CA THR A 22 6.33 -2.19 -10.68
C THR A 22 4.88 -1.80 -10.43
N VAL A 23 4.66 -0.58 -9.93
CA VAL A 23 3.34 0.02 -9.73
C VAL A 23 3.25 1.23 -10.66
N ASP A 24 2.24 1.27 -11.53
CA ASP A 24 2.04 2.36 -12.50
C ASP A 24 3.31 2.71 -13.32
N GLY A 25 4.06 1.68 -13.73
CA GLY A 25 5.31 1.85 -14.49
C GLY A 25 6.51 2.33 -13.68
N LYS A 26 6.41 2.42 -12.34
CA LYS A 26 7.50 2.83 -11.44
C LYS A 26 7.92 1.68 -10.53
N MET A 27 9.24 1.54 -10.35
CA MET A 27 9.81 0.59 -9.39
C MET A 27 9.45 1.02 -7.96
N THR A 28 8.83 0.11 -7.21
CA THR A 28 8.38 0.33 -5.84
C THR A 28 8.89 -0.79 -4.94
N GLU A 29 9.51 -0.42 -3.83
CA GLU A 29 10.11 -1.37 -2.89
C GLU A 29 9.11 -1.85 -1.83
N LEU A 30 9.38 -3.01 -1.24
CA LEU A 30 8.58 -3.56 -0.14
C LEU A 30 8.49 -2.59 1.05
N LEU A 31 9.54 -1.81 1.32
CA LEU A 31 9.51 -0.75 2.33
C LEU A 31 8.40 0.28 2.05
N HIS A 32 8.20 0.66 0.79
CA HIS A 32 7.14 1.58 0.41
C HIS A 32 5.74 0.97 0.59
N ALA A 33 5.60 -0.35 0.40
CA ALA A 33 4.35 -1.06 0.69
C ALA A 33 4.01 -1.02 2.19
N GLU A 34 5.00 -1.23 3.05
CA GLU A 34 4.83 -1.14 4.51
C GLU A 34 4.47 0.29 4.94
N ILE A 35 5.10 1.31 4.35
CA ILE A 35 4.72 2.71 4.57
C ILE A 35 3.28 2.96 4.11
N ALA A 36 2.91 2.48 2.93
CA ALA A 36 1.56 2.63 2.39
C ALA A 36 0.50 2.02 3.31
N LYS A 37 0.74 0.83 3.88
CA LYS A 37 -0.15 0.21 4.87
C LYS A 37 -0.36 1.10 6.09
N ARG A 38 0.72 1.66 6.65
CA ARG A 38 0.63 2.58 7.80
C ARG A 38 -0.15 3.84 7.46
N THR A 39 0.11 4.44 6.30
CA THR A 39 -0.63 5.63 5.84
C THR A 39 -2.12 5.36 5.70
N VAL A 40 -2.49 4.22 5.11
CA VAL A 40 -3.90 3.82 4.95
C VAL A 40 -4.55 3.60 6.30
N ALA A 41 -3.90 2.92 7.24
CA ALA A 41 -4.43 2.69 8.58
C ALA A 41 -4.72 4.01 9.32
N ILE A 42 -3.82 5.00 9.24
CA ILE A 42 -4.04 6.33 9.84
C ILE A 42 -5.23 7.03 9.18
N ALA A 43 -5.30 7.00 7.85
CA ALA A 43 -6.40 7.63 7.11
C ALA A 43 -7.76 6.99 7.44
N ASP A 44 -7.79 5.66 7.59
CA ASP A 44 -9.00 4.91 7.95
C ASP A 44 -9.42 5.25 9.40
N ALA A 45 -8.47 5.31 10.35
CA ALA A 45 -8.75 5.72 11.73
C ALA A 45 -9.29 7.16 11.84
N ILE A 46 -8.75 8.11 11.08
CA ILE A 46 -9.28 9.49 11.04
C ILE A 46 -10.72 9.48 10.53
N LYS A 47 -10.97 8.73 9.45
CA LYS A 47 -12.32 8.64 8.86
C LYS A 47 -13.33 8.01 9.82
N GLU A 48 -12.92 7.02 10.61
CA GLU A 48 -13.76 6.43 11.67
C GLU A 48 -14.10 7.45 12.77
N LEU A 49 -13.13 8.28 13.18
CA LEU A 49 -13.36 9.33 14.17
C LEU A 49 -14.28 10.44 13.64
N GLU A 50 -14.18 10.83 12.38
CA GLU A 50 -15.06 11.82 11.76
C GLU A 50 -16.51 11.32 11.57
N ALA A 51 -16.71 10.00 11.50
CA ALA A 51 -18.02 9.38 11.32
C ALA A 51 -18.77 9.12 12.64
N ALA A 52 -18.11 9.30 13.78
CA ALA A 52 -18.65 9.12 15.13
C ALA A 52 -19.23 10.44 15.67
#